data_AF-A0A3A0BGH9-F1
#
_entry.id   AF-A0A3A0BGH9-F1
#
_cell.length_a   1.000
_cell.length_b   1.000
_cell.length_c   1.000
_cell.angle_alpha   90.00
_cell.angle_beta   90.00
_cell.angle_gamma   90.00
#
_symmetry.space_group_name_H-M   'P 1'
#
loop_
_entity.id
_entity.type
_entity.pdbx_description
1 polymer ?
#
loop_
_entity_poly.entity_id
_entity_poly.type
_entity_poly.pdbx_seq_one_letter_code
_entity_poly.pdbx_strand_id
1 'polypeptide(L)'
;ASVYTLPGAGDLYVTSMGGRNGRMGRLLGLGMAYSQAKQQHMAEETIEGAELALAIGPTIEQMIAGGKLDAARLPLMRAMLRIVCDDAPVEIPWDAFFRG
;
A
#
# COMPACT_ATOMS: atom_id res chain seq x y z
N ALA A 1 9.14 -10.74 -16.45
CA ALA A 1 10.37 -9.97 -16.70
C ALA A 1 10.39 -8.79 -15.73
N SER A 2 11.51 -8.55 -15.05
CA SER A 2 11.65 -7.39 -14.17
C SER A 2 11.87 -6.12 -15.00
N VAL A 3 11.23 -5.02 -14.62
CA VAL A 3 11.32 -3.73 -15.32
C VAL A 3 12.23 -2.79 -14.54
N TYR A 4 13.52 -2.81 -14.86
CA TYR A 4 14.55 -2.03 -14.13
C TYR A 4 14.72 -0.58 -14.62
N THR A 5 14.01 -0.20 -15.69
CA THR A 5 14.16 1.10 -16.34
C THR A 5 12.94 2.00 -16.08
N LEU A 6 12.77 3.07 -16.85
CA LEU A 6 11.80 4.15 -16.61
C LEU A 6 10.38 3.68 -16.19
N PRO A 7 9.72 2.71 -16.87
CA PRO A 7 8.35 2.34 -16.52
C PRO A 7 8.22 1.46 -15.26
N GLY A 8 9.34 1.08 -14.62
CA GLY A 8 9.35 0.32 -13.38
C GLY A 8 10.05 1.11 -12.28
N ALA A 9 11.34 0.87 -12.09
CA ALA A 9 12.11 1.49 -11.01
C ALA A 9 12.13 3.03 -11.09
N GLY A 10 12.18 3.61 -12.29
CA GLY A 10 12.20 5.07 -12.47
C GLY A 10 10.91 5.74 -12.03
N ASP A 11 9.77 5.24 -12.50
CA ASP A 11 8.44 5.73 -12.15
C ASP A 11 8.12 5.53 -10.66
N LEU A 12 8.47 4.37 -10.10
CA LEU A 12 8.34 4.10 -8.67
C LEU A 12 9.13 5.11 -7.83
N TYR A 13 10.37 5.42 -8.23
CA TYR A 13 11.22 6.39 -7.52
C TYR A 13 10.59 7.78 -7.52
N VAL A 14 10.19 8.29 -8.69
CA VAL A 14 9.58 9.63 -8.80
C VAL A 14 8.27 9.70 -8.02
N THR A 15 7.44 8.66 -8.08
CA THR A 15 6.18 8.56 -7.33
C THR A 15 6.40 8.52 -5.81
N SER A 16 7.49 7.88 -5.36
CA SER A 16 7.82 7.80 -3.93
C SER A 16 8.37 9.13 -3.37
N MET A 17 8.88 10.01 -4.23
CA MET A 17 9.48 11.29 -3.83
C MET A 17 8.44 12.38 -3.51
N GLY A 18 7.16 12.19 -3.83
CA GLY A 18 6.12 13.18 -3.51
C GLY A 18 4.77 12.92 -4.15
N GLY A 19 3.81 13.83 -3.94
CA GLY A 19 2.46 13.73 -4.51
C GLY A 19 1.40 13.22 -3.53
N ARG A 20 0.22 12.90 -4.05
CA ARG A 20 -0.97 12.57 -3.23
C ARG A 20 -0.76 11.29 -2.40
N ASN A 21 -0.20 10.24 -3.01
CA ASN A 21 0.15 9.00 -2.31
C ASN A 21 1.16 9.23 -1.17
N GLY A 22 2.22 9.99 -1.43
CA GLY A 22 3.21 10.33 -0.39
C GLY A 22 2.61 11.17 0.76
N ARG A 23 1.71 12.12 0.46
CA ARG A 23 0.99 12.89 1.48
C ARG A 23 0.08 12.01 2.34
N MET A 24 -0.67 11.09 1.73
CA MET A 24 -1.47 10.10 2.47
C MET A 24 -0.57 9.25 3.36
N GLY A 25 0.52 8.70 2.82
CA GLY A 25 1.50 7.91 3.58
C GLY A 25 2.07 8.68 4.78
N ARG A 26 2.31 9.99 4.64
CA ARG A 26 2.74 10.84 5.76
C ARG A 26 1.68 10.96 6.85
N LEU A 27 0.41 11.14 6.51
CA LEU A 27 -0.69 11.22 7.50
C LEU A 27 -0.86 9.89 8.25
N LEU A 28 -0.81 8.78 7.51
CA LEU A 28 -0.81 7.43 8.09
C LEU A 28 0.38 7.24 9.04
N GLY A 29 1.57 7.67 8.64
CA GLY A 29 2.78 7.62 9.48
C GLY A 29 2.72 8.50 10.74
N LEU A 30 1.81 9.47 10.80
CA LEU A 30 1.52 10.26 12.00
C LEU A 30 0.49 9.59 12.93
N GLY A 31 0.04 8.38 12.59
CA GLY A 31 -0.87 7.57 13.41
C GLY A 31 -2.35 7.74 13.08
N MET A 32 -2.70 8.43 11.99
CA MET A 32 -4.10 8.51 11.55
C MET A 32 -4.54 7.22 10.85
N ALA A 33 -5.76 6.77 11.10
CA ALA A 33 -6.41 5.76 10.28
C ALA A 33 -6.64 6.29 8.86
N TYR A 34 -6.74 5.40 7.86
CA TYR A 34 -6.91 5.79 6.47
C TYR A 34 -8.20 6.58 6.27
N SER A 35 -9.31 6.10 6.81
CA SER A 35 -10.62 6.76 6.73
C SER A 35 -10.57 8.18 7.29
N GLN A 36 -9.92 8.35 8.45
CA GLN A 36 -9.73 9.65 9.09
C GLN A 36 -8.87 10.58 8.25
N ALA A 37 -7.70 10.12 7.80
CA ALA A 37 -6.80 10.91 6.97
C ALA A 37 -7.46 11.35 5.65
N LYS A 38 -8.18 10.42 5.00
CA LYS A 38 -8.94 10.68 3.78
C LYS A 38 -10.05 11.70 4.02
N GLN A 39 -10.84 11.55 5.08
CA GLN A 39 -11.96 12.45 5.37
C GLN A 39 -11.49 13.85 5.80
N GLN A 40 -10.49 13.96 6.68
CA GLN A 40 -10.13 15.22 7.33
C GLN A 40 -9.13 16.06 6.53
N HIS A 41 -8.30 15.43 5.69
CA HIS A 41 -7.18 16.11 5.04
C HIS A 41 -7.14 15.99 3.52
N MET A 42 -7.85 15.01 2.94
CA MET A 42 -7.72 14.67 1.52
C MET A 42 -9.07 14.30 0.88
N ALA A 43 -10.19 14.87 1.35
CA ALA A 43 -11.54 14.44 0.98
C ALA A 43 -11.77 14.43 -0.54
N GLU A 44 -11.38 15.51 -1.21
CA GLU A 44 -11.57 15.70 -2.66
C GLU A 44 -10.40 15.14 -3.51
N GLU A 45 -9.37 14.56 -2.89
CA GLU A 45 -8.18 14.09 -3.61
C GLU A 45 -8.23 12.60 -3.91
N THR A 46 -8.17 12.21 -5.18
CA THR A 46 -7.96 10.81 -5.59
C THR A 46 -6.57 10.34 -5.15
N ILE A 47 -6.52 9.28 -4.33
CA ILE A 47 -5.29 8.65 -3.86
C ILE A 47 -5.14 7.34 -4.63
N GLU A 48 -4.52 7.40 -5.81
CA GLU A 48 -4.48 6.29 -6.76
C GLU A 48 -3.95 4.98 -6.17
N GLY A 49 -2.96 5.05 -5.27
CA GLY A 49 -2.43 3.86 -4.59
C GLY A 49 -3.43 3.22 -3.62
N ALA A 50 -4.24 4.04 -2.94
CA ALA A 50 -5.30 3.54 -2.06
C ALA A 50 -6.49 3.00 -2.86
N GLU A 51 -6.89 3.67 -3.94
CA GLU A 51 -7.93 3.19 -4.84
C GLU A 51 -7.52 1.88 -5.52
N LEU A 52 -6.25 1.76 -5.93
CA LEU A 52 -5.71 0.51 -6.44
C LEU A 52 -5.77 -0.60 -5.40
N ALA A 53 -5.35 -0.33 -4.16
CA ALA A 53 -5.40 -1.29 -3.07
C ALA A 53 -6.83 -1.80 -2.81
N LEU A 54 -7.82 -0.90 -2.82
CA LEU A 54 -9.24 -1.24 -2.71
C LEU A 54 -9.73 -2.10 -3.89
N ALA A 55 -9.31 -1.76 -5.11
CA ALA A 55 -9.72 -2.47 -6.32
C ALA A 55 -9.13 -3.89 -6.39
N ILE A 56 -7.85 -4.06 -6.05
CA ILE A 56 -7.15 -5.35 -6.20
C ILE A 56 -7.16 -6.21 -4.93
N GLY A 57 -7.44 -5.63 -3.76
CA GLY A 57 -7.39 -6.29 -2.45
C GLY A 57 -8.11 -7.64 -2.41
N PRO A 58 -9.38 -7.74 -2.83
CA PRO A 58 -10.10 -9.01 -2.87
C PRO A 58 -9.43 -10.05 -3.78
N THR A 59 -8.85 -9.63 -4.91
CA THR A 59 -8.15 -10.52 -5.83
C THR A 59 -6.86 -11.06 -5.22
N ILE A 60 -6.09 -10.20 -4.55
CA ILE A 60 -4.85 -10.59 -3.87
C ILE A 60 -5.15 -11.62 -2.76
N GLU A 61 -6.17 -11.36 -1.93
CA GLU A 61 -6.56 -12.29 -0.86
C GLU A 61 -7.04 -13.64 -1.41
N GLN A 62 -7.81 -13.65 -2.51
CA GLN A 62 -8.19 -14.89 -3.19
C GLN A 62 -6.99 -15.66 -3.75
N MET A 63 -6.01 -14.96 -4.33
CA MET A 63 -4.79 -15.57 -4.85
C MET A 63 -3.91 -16.15 -3.73
N ILE A 64 -3.88 -15.50 -2.56
CA ILE A 64 -3.21 -16.01 -1.36
C ILE A 64 -3.93 -17.26 -0.84
N ALA A 65 -5.25 -17.19 -0.64
CA ALA A 65 -6.05 -18.30 -0.15
C ALA A 65 -5.99 -19.52 -1.09
N GLY A 66 -5.90 -19.28 -2.40
CA GLY A 66 -5.73 -20.30 -3.43
C GLY A 66 -4.29 -20.79 -3.62
N GLY A 67 -3.32 -20.33 -2.82
CA GLY A 67 -1.91 -20.75 -2.90
C GLY A 67 -1.15 -20.26 -4.13
N LYS A 68 -1.71 -19.35 -4.93
CA LYS A 68 -1.05 -18.74 -6.10
C LYS A 68 -0.04 -17.67 -5.70
N LEU A 69 -0.25 -17.03 -4.56
CA LEU A 69 0.68 -16.07 -3.96
C LEU A 69 1.06 -16.55 -2.56
N ASP A 70 2.36 -16.53 -2.27
CA ASP A 70 2.85 -16.80 -0.92
C ASP A 70 2.71 -15.54 -0.05
N ALA A 71 1.83 -15.61 0.94
CA ALA A 71 1.58 -14.53 1.89
C ALA A 71 2.84 -14.09 2.64
N ALA A 72 3.79 -15.00 2.90
CA ALA A 72 5.03 -14.69 3.61
C ALA A 72 5.98 -13.83 2.78
N ARG A 73 5.85 -13.86 1.45
CA ARG A 73 6.67 -13.07 0.51
C ARG A 73 6.10 -11.71 0.18
N LEU A 74 4.89 -11.41 0.66
CA LEU A 74 4.17 -10.16 0.37
C LEU A 74 3.86 -9.33 1.64
N PRO A 75 4.78 -9.20 2.61
CA PRO A 75 4.45 -8.58 3.91
C PRO A 75 4.05 -7.11 3.78
N LEU A 76 4.68 -6.34 2.87
CA LEU A 76 4.32 -4.94 2.62
C LEU A 76 2.93 -4.82 2.00
N MET A 77 2.64 -5.59 0.95
CA MET A 77 1.34 -5.57 0.27
C MET A 77 0.21 -5.87 1.26
N ARG A 78 0.38 -6.91 2.08
CA ARG A 78 -0.62 -7.29 3.10
C ARG A 78 -0.82 -6.21 4.16
N ALA A 79 0.26 -5.54 4.59
CA ALA A 79 0.15 -4.41 5.50
C ALA A 79 -0.65 -3.26 4.87
N MET A 80 -0.37 -2.92 3.61
CA MET A 80 -1.10 -1.87 2.89
C MET A 80 -2.59 -2.21 2.72
N LEU A 81 -2.93 -3.46 2.38
CA LEU A 81 -4.32 -3.90 2.28
C LEU A 81 -5.04 -3.79 3.63
N ARG A 82 -4.42 -4.22 4.73
CA ARG A 82 -5.03 -4.06 6.07
C ARG A 82 -5.27 -2.60 6.42
N ILE A 83 -4.29 -1.73 6.18
CA ILE A 83 -4.40 -0.30 6.50
C ILE A 83 -5.48 0.38 5.66
N VAL A 84 -5.55 0.09 4.36
CA VAL A 84 -6.45 0.80 3.43
C VAL A 84 -7.84 0.17 3.35
N CYS A 85 -7.92 -1.16 3.28
CA CYS A 85 -9.18 -1.89 3.09
C CYS A 85 -9.91 -2.13 4.42
N ASP A 86 -9.16 -2.40 5.50
CA ASP A 86 -9.73 -2.74 6.82
C ASP A 86 -9.66 -1.57 7.83
N ASP A 87 -9.13 -0.42 7.39
CA ASP A 87 -8.86 0.76 8.23
C ASP A 87 -8.03 0.43 9.49
N ALA A 88 -7.15 -0.58 9.37
CA ALA A 88 -6.35 -1.07 10.48
C ALA A 88 -5.27 -0.03 10.89
N PRO A 89 -4.81 -0.08 12.15
CA PRO A 89 -3.67 0.71 12.59
C PRO A 89 -2.45 0.53 11.68
N VAL A 90 -1.67 1.61 11.55
CA VAL A 90 -0.48 1.65 10.67
C VAL A 90 0.67 0.90 11.33
N GLU A 91 0.65 -0.42 11.17
CA GLU A 91 1.65 -1.35 11.69
C GLU A 91 2.42 -2.00 10.54
N ILE A 92 3.60 -1.46 10.24
CA ILE A 92 4.46 -2.04 9.21
C ILE A 92 5.27 -3.20 9.82
N PRO A 93 5.19 -4.42 9.23
CA PRO A 93 5.86 -5.59 9.78
C PRO A 93 7.34 -5.62 9.36
N TRP A 94 8.15 -4.70 9.91
CA TRP A 94 9.56 -4.54 9.56
C TRP A 94 10.36 -5.85 9.68
N ASP A 95 10.10 -6.63 10.72
CA ASP A 95 10.74 -7.93 10.95
C ASP A 95 10.43 -8.97 9.86
N ALA A 96 9.36 -8.77 9.08
CA ALA A 96 9.00 -9.66 7.99
C ALA A 96 9.71 -9.36 6.67
N PHE A 97 10.30 -8.18 6.50
CA PHE A 97 10.84 -7.75 5.20
C PHE A 97 12.21 -8.35 4.90
N PHE A 98 12.97 -8.68 5.94
CA PHE A 98 14.35 -9.14 5.82
C PHE A 98 14.54 -10.61 6.22
N ARG A 99 13.44 -11.38 6.28
CA ARG A 99 13.51 -12.83 6.44
C ARG A 99 13.94 -13.44 5.10
N GLY A 100 15.16 -13.96 5.06
CA GLY A 100 15.78 -14.63 3.91
C GLY A 100 15.14 -15.98 3.62
#